data_AF-A0A1V9F0P9-F1
#
_entry.id   AF-A0A1V9F0P9-F1
#
_cell.length_a   1.000
_cell.length_b   1.000
_cell.length_c   1.000
_cell.angle_alpha   90.00
_cell.angle_beta   90.00
_cell.angle_gamma   90.00
#
_symmetry.space_group_name_H-M   'P 1'
#
loop_
_entity.id
_entity.type
_entity.pdbx_description
1 polymer ?
#
loop_
_entity_poly.entity_id
_entity_poly.type
_entity_poly.pdbx_seq_one_letter_code
_entity_poly.pdbx_strand_id
1 'polypeptide(L)' 'MAYFIVTVKESKTGAKRRRKLVVTSKNKPQAMISIQDLCRGTGFTPDYKTVSEISGNRYFKIVGTLLGRRVNKPAA' A
#
# COMPACT_ATOMS: atom_id res chain seq x y z
N MET A 1 10.19 -10.96 -6.11
CA MET A 1 9.04 -10.04 -6.22
C MET A 1 9.26 -8.92 -5.20
N ALA A 2 9.19 -7.66 -5.62
CA ALA A 2 9.35 -6.52 -4.72
C ALA A 2 7.98 -6.07 -4.20
N TYR A 3 7.97 -5.43 -3.03
CA TYR A 3 6.76 -4.90 -2.41
C TYR A 3 6.87 -3.38 -2.37
N PHE A 4 5.79 -2.70 -2.75
CA PHE A 4 5.76 -1.23 -2.76
C PHE A 4 4.62 -0.74 -1.89
N ILE A 5 4.92 0.28 -1.09
CA ILE A 5 3.94 0.99 -0.28
C ILE A 5 3.73 2.39 -0.82
N VAL A 6 2.48 2.85 -0.81
CA VAL A 6 2.10 4.22 -1.13
C VAL A 6 1.03 4.72 -0.17
N THR A 7 1.02 6.01 0.10
CA THR A 7 -0.09 6.66 0.78
C THR A 7 -1.14 7.07 -0.24
N VAL A 8 -2.38 6.66 -0.05
CA VAL A 8 -3.53 7.11 -0.86
C VAL A 8 -4.39 8.07 -0.03
N LYS A 9 -4.95 9.08 -0.69
CA LYS A 9 -5.82 10.10 -0.09
C LYS A 9 -7.24 9.92 -0.62
N GLU A 10 -8.23 9.97 0.26
CA GLU A 10 -9.63 9.92 -0.16
C GLU A 10 -10.00 11.21 -0.90
N SER A 11 -10.57 11.08 -2.10
CA SER A 11 -10.94 12.18 -2.99
C SER A 11 -12.38 12.67 -2.78
N LYS A 12 -13.24 11.82 -2.18
CA LYS A 12 -14.71 11.99 -2.29
C LYS A 12 -15.38 12.81 -1.20
N THR A 13 -14.72 13.15 -0.10
CA THR A 13 -15.35 13.92 0.99
C THR A 13 -14.28 14.74 1.68
N GLY A 14 -14.63 15.89 2.27
CA GLY A 14 -13.71 16.79 3.00
C GLY A 14 -12.92 16.17 4.17
N ALA A 15 -12.96 14.84 4.34
CA ALA A 15 -12.10 14.06 5.20
C ALA A 15 -10.70 13.89 4.57
N LYS A 16 -9.67 14.43 5.23
CA LYS A 16 -8.24 14.22 4.92
C LYS A 16 -7.78 12.79 5.28
N ARG A 17 -8.57 11.77 4.95
CA ARG A 17 -8.28 10.39 5.35
C ARG A 17 -7.18 9.83 4.44
N ARG A 18 -6.00 9.65 5.04
CA ARG A 18 -4.85 9.00 4.41
C ARG A 18 -4.87 7.52 4.75
N ARG A 19 -4.65 6.66 3.76
CA ARG A 19 -4.51 5.21 3.94
C ARG A 19 -3.22 4.72 3.29
N LYS A 20 -2.70 3.59 3.76
CA LYS A 20 -1.57 2.92 3.11
C LYS A 20 -2.11 1.86 2.17
N LEU A 21 -1.68 1.91 0.92
CA LEU A 21 -1.89 0.87 -0.07
C LEU A 21 -0.55 0.16 -0.30
N VAL A 22 -0.60 -1.17 -0.43
CA VAL A 22 0.59 -1.98 -0.65
C VAL A 22 0.36 -2.88 -1.86
N VAL A 23 1.32 -2.94 -2.77
CA VAL A 23 1.27 -3.75 -3.99
C VAL A 23 2.53 -4.59 -4.15
N THR A 24 2.39 -5.75 -4.78
CA THR A 24 3.51 -6.63 -5.19
C THR A 24 3.80 -6.43 -6.67
N SER A 25 5.04 -6.11 -7.03
CA SER A 25 5.42 -5.87 -8.42
C SER A 25 6.89 -6.24 -8.68
N LYS A 26 7.31 -6.34 -9.95
CA LYS A 26 8.71 -6.65 -10.29
C LYS A 26 9.62 -5.43 -10.13
N ASN A 27 9.09 -4.24 -10.42
CA ASN A 27 9.82 -2.98 -10.38
C ASN A 27 8.87 -1.81 -10.04
N LYS A 28 9.47 -0.64 -9.75
CA LYS A 28 8.74 0.58 -9.38
C LYS A 28 7.77 1.07 -10.46
N PRO A 29 8.12 1.11 -11.77
CA PRO A 29 7.17 1.51 -12.82
C PRO A 29 5.90 0.64 -12.86
N GLN A 30 6.05 -0.69 -12.79
CA GLN A 30 4.89 -1.58 -12.74
C GLN A 30 4.05 -1.36 -11.48
N ALA A 31 4.69 -1.12 -10.33
CA ALA A 31 3.97 -0.81 -9.11
C ALA A 31 3.13 0.47 -9.23
N MET A 32 3.66 1.50 -9.88
CA MET A 32 2.93 2.76 -10.10
C MET A 32 1.68 2.55 -10.96
N ILE A 33 1.78 1.74 -12.02
CA ILE A 33 0.64 1.38 -12.88
C ILE A 33 -0.41 0.63 -12.06
N SER A 34 0.00 -0.42 -11.32
CA SER A 34 -0.94 -1.18 -10.47
C SER A 34 -1.60 -0.31 -9.39
N ILE A 35 -0.86 0.61 -8.78
CA ILE A 35 -1.40 1.58 -7.82
C ILE A 35 -2.44 2.48 -8.48
N GLN A 36 -2.16 2.98 -9.69
CA GLN A 36 -3.06 3.85 -10.43
C GLN A 36 -4.36 3.13 -10.78
N ASP A 37 -4.26 1.89 -11.28
CA ASP A 37 -5.43 1.09 -11.64
C ASP A 37 -6.29 0.75 -10.42
N LEU A 38 -5.69 0.43 -9.27
CA LEU A 38 -6.42 0.21 -8.01
C LEU A 38 -7.10 1.48 -7.48
N CYS A 39 -6.52 2.65 -7.74
CA CYS A 39 -7.12 3.92 -7.33
C CYS A 39 -8.23 4.39 -8.29
N ARG A 40 -8.24 3.90 -9.54
CA ARG A 40 -9.23 4.26 -10.54
C ARG A 40 -10.61 3.77 -10.09
N GLY A 41 -11.59 4.69 -10.02
CA GLY A 41 -12.97 4.38 -9.63
C GLY A 41 -13.21 4.16 -8.13
N THR A 42 -12.17 4.09 -7.29
CA THR A 42 -12.32 3.87 -5.84
C THR A 42 -12.46 5.16 -5.03
N GLY A 43 -12.35 6.32 -5.67
CA GLY A 43 -12.40 7.62 -4.99
C GLY A 43 -11.17 7.88 -4.12
N PHE A 44 -10.04 7.22 -4.42
CA PHE A 44 -8.75 7.48 -3.81
C PHE A 44 -7.78 8.04 -4.85
N THR A 45 -6.88 8.92 -4.42
CA THR A 45 -5.78 9.46 -5.22
C THR A 45 -4.45 9.03 -4.59
N PRO A 46 -3.56 8.37 -5.35
CA PRO A 46 -2.26 7.97 -4.84
C PRO A 46 -1.31 9.17 -4.69
N ASP A 47 -0.57 9.22 -3.59
CA ASP A 47 0.51 10.16 -3.36
C ASP A 47 1.83 9.54 -3.84
N TYR A 48 2.13 9.73 -5.12
CA TYR A 48 3.29 9.10 -5.77
C TYR A 48 4.64 9.51 -5.14
N LYS A 49 4.70 10.62 -4.38
CA LYS A 49 5.90 11.00 -3.61
C LYS A 49 6.21 10.01 -2.48
N THR A 50 5.22 9.24 -2.04
CA THR A 50 5.33 8.28 -0.94
C THR A 50 5.53 6.83 -1.41
N VAL A 51 5.68 6.61 -2.73
CA VAL A 51 5.95 5.27 -3.27
C VAL A 51 7.35 4.84 -2.87
N SER A 52 7.45 3.81 -2.05
CA SER A 52 8.73 3.26 -1.58
C SER A 52 8.70 1.74 -1.60
N GLU A 53 9.85 1.15 -1.92
CA GLU A 53 10.03 -0.30 -1.80
C GLU A 53 10.14 -0.70 -0.32
N ILE A 54 9.56 -1.85 0.02
CA ILE A 54 9.60 -2.42 1.36
C ILE A 54 10.00 -3.89 1.30
N SER A 55 10.60 -4.40 2.38
CA SER A 55 10.90 -5.83 2.50
C SER A 55 9.63 -6.67 2.70
N GLY A 56 9.71 -7.96 2.38
CA GLY A 56 8.60 -8.90 2.59
C GLY A 56 8.12 -8.94 4.04
N ASN A 57 9.03 -8.90 5.02
CA ASN A 57 8.68 -8.83 6.44
C ASN A 57 7.78 -7.61 6.75
N ARG A 58 8.09 -6.45 6.16
CA ARG A 58 7.32 -5.23 6.36
C ARG A 58 5.96 -5.31 5.67
N TYR A 59 5.90 -5.91 4.48
CA TYR A 59 4.64 -6.22 3.79
C TYR A 59 3.70 -7.04 4.67
N PHE A 60 4.16 -8.19 5.18
CA PHE A 60 3.34 -9.07 6.02
C PHE A 60 2.87 -8.37 7.30
N LYS A 61 3.74 -7.58 7.94
CA LYS A 61 3.37 -6.79 9.12
C LYS A 61 2.26 -5.78 8.81
N ILE A 62 2.37 -5.04 7.70
CA ILE A 62 1.35 -4.05 7.30
C ILE A 62 0.04 -4.74 6.93
N VAL A 63 0.08 -5.77 6.08
CA VAL A 63 -1.11 -6.51 5.64
C VAL A 63 -1.81 -7.17 6.81
N GLY A 64 -1.07 -7.81 7.72
CA GLY A 64 -1.67 -8.37 8.93
C GLY A 64 -2.32 -7.31 9.80
N THR A 65 -1.67 -6.15 9.98
CA THR A 65 -2.27 -5.01 10.72
C THR A 65 -3.57 -4.54 10.07
N LEU A 66 -3.62 -4.45 8.73
CA LEU A 66 -4.81 -4.06 7.98
C LEU A 66 -5.95 -5.07 8.08
N LEU A 67 -5.64 -6.35 8.13
CA LEU A 67 -6.61 -7.45 8.24
C LEU A 67 -7.01 -7.76 9.70
N GLY A 68 -6.56 -6.97 10.68
CA GLY A 68 -6.77 -7.25 12.11
C GLY A 68 -6.06 -8.51 12.61
N ARG A 69 -5.20 -9.11 11.78
CA ARG A 69 -4.41 -10.29 12.12
C ARG A 69 -3.10 -9.81 12.75
N ARG A 70 -2.97 -9.95 14.07
CA ARG A 70 -1.66 -9.80 14.72
C ARG A 70 -0.72 -10.84 14.11
N VAL A 71 0.22 -10.39 13.29
CA VAL A 71 1.31 -11.25 12.81
C VAL A 71 2.27 -11.43 13.99
N ASN A 72 1.86 -12.25 14.95
CA ASN A 72 2.79 -12.84 15.89
C ASN A 72 3.60 -13.84 15.07
N LYS A 73 4.73 -13.40 14.54
CA LYS A 73 5.75 -14.34 14.10
C LYS A 73 6.23 -15.05 15.38
N PRO A 74 6.22 -16.39 15.48
CA PRO A 74 6.96 -17.04 16.55
C PRO A 74 8.42 -16.57 16.43
N ALA A 75 8.96 -16.09 17.54
CA ALA A 75 10.36 -15.73 17.63
C ALA A 75 11.19 -17.00 17.43
N ALA A 76 12.13 -16.92 16.49
CA ALA A 76 13.26 -17.81 16.21
C ALA A 76 13.02 -19.33 16.33
#